data_AF-A0AAW8VEY9-F1
#
_entry.id   AF-A0AAW8VEY9-F1
#
_cell.length_a   1.000
_cell.length_b   1.000
_cell.length_c   1.000
_cell.angle_alpha   90.00
_cell.angle_beta   90.00
_cell.angle_gamma   90.00
#
_symmetry.space_group_name_H-M   'P 1'
#
loop_
_entity.id
_entity.type
_entity.pdbx_description
1 polymer ?
#
loop_
_entity_poly.entity_id
_entity_poly.type
_entity_poly.pdbx_seq_one_letter_code
_entity_poly.pdbx_strand_id
1 'polypeptide(L)'
;MKFIKNFTLNNGDISESGKGILTVLDTLPYVITWSYNDMNHRIEDINKLVPLVLKDSQHIAIIQAPYNKELNKAYIINGDGNVVWNLTDLLKKQKDLNQFLFSDVYYINNSLCFFVVISNIDYRFEFNLCTGKVGDLIESK
;
A
#
# COMPACT_ATOMS: atom_id res chain seq x y z
N MET A 1 -6.10 15.45 -19.40
CA MET A 1 -5.89 14.97 -18.01
C MET A 1 -4.94 13.79 -18.07
N LYS A 2 -3.90 13.76 -17.21
CA LYS A 2 -2.85 12.73 -17.23
C LYS A 2 -3.26 11.61 -16.28
N PHE A 3 -3.08 10.36 -16.69
CA PHE A 3 -3.53 9.19 -15.94
C PHE A 3 -2.47 8.10 -15.95
N ILE A 4 -2.42 7.33 -14.87
CA ILE A 4 -1.67 6.07 -14.79
C ILE A 4 -2.30 5.09 -15.78
N LYS A 5 -1.47 4.47 -16.60
CA LYS A 5 -1.85 3.48 -17.62
C LYS A 5 -0.99 2.23 -17.48
N ASN A 6 -1.44 1.13 -18.06
CA ASN A 6 -0.68 -0.13 -18.14
C ASN A 6 -0.13 -0.58 -16.78
N PHE A 7 -0.91 -0.40 -15.72
CA PHE A 7 -0.50 -0.81 -14.38
C PHE A 7 -0.47 -2.35 -14.34
N THR A 8 0.70 -2.91 -14.02
CA THR A 8 0.90 -4.36 -13.95
C THR A 8 1.57 -4.77 -12.65
N LEU A 9 1.25 -6.00 -12.25
CA LEU A 9 1.74 -6.66 -11.05
C LEU A 9 2.56 -7.87 -11.48
N ASN A 10 3.75 -8.04 -10.91
CA ASN A 10 4.53 -9.26 -11.08
C ASN A 10 4.78 -9.90 -9.70
N ASN A 11 4.27 -11.12 -9.57
CA ASN A 11 4.26 -11.88 -8.32
C ASN A 11 5.41 -12.90 -8.25
N GLY A 12 6.09 -13.13 -9.38
CA GLY A 12 7.15 -14.11 -9.57
C GLY A 12 6.56 -15.43 -10.04
N ASP A 13 7.43 -16.38 -10.40
CA ASP A 13 6.98 -17.74 -10.70
C ASP A 13 6.60 -18.45 -9.40
N ILE A 14 5.31 -18.38 -9.06
CA ILE A 14 4.72 -19.00 -7.87
C ILE A 14 4.93 -20.53 -7.87
N SER A 15 5.09 -21.13 -9.07
CA SER A 15 5.40 -22.55 -9.28
C SER A 15 6.77 -22.98 -8.75
N GLU A 16 7.74 -22.07 -8.60
CA GLU A 16 9.07 -22.40 -8.06
C GLU A 16 9.09 -22.51 -6.53
N SER A 17 8.03 -22.10 -5.83
CA SER A 17 8.00 -22.12 -4.36
C SER A 17 8.00 -23.54 -3.77
N GLY A 18 7.70 -24.58 -4.57
CA GLY A 18 7.64 -25.98 -4.12
C GLY A 18 6.64 -26.25 -2.99
N LYS A 19 5.85 -25.25 -2.58
CA LYS A 19 4.89 -25.32 -1.48
C LYS A 19 3.53 -25.75 -2.01
N GLY A 20 2.98 -26.82 -1.44
CA GLY A 20 1.61 -27.28 -1.75
C GLY A 20 0.50 -26.33 -1.27
N ILE A 21 0.81 -25.35 -0.41
CA ILE A 21 -0.11 -24.33 0.10
C ILE A 21 0.56 -22.96 0.01
N LEU A 22 -0.10 -22.01 -0.64
CA LEU A 22 0.32 -20.61 -0.74
C LEU A 22 -0.26 -19.79 0.41
N THR A 23 0.56 -18.92 0.99
CA THR A 23 0.10 -17.87 1.91
C THR A 23 -0.34 -16.64 1.12
N VAL A 24 -1.07 -15.72 1.75
CA VAL A 24 -1.38 -14.41 1.14
C VAL A 24 -0.11 -13.67 0.73
N LEU A 25 0.96 -13.73 1.55
CA LEU A 25 2.24 -13.12 1.22
C LEU A 25 2.86 -13.69 -0.06
N ASP A 26 2.72 -15.00 -0.30
CA ASP A 26 3.25 -15.64 -1.51
C ASP A 26 2.53 -15.13 -2.78
N THR A 27 1.28 -14.66 -2.66
CA THR A 27 0.50 -14.13 -3.79
C THR A 27 0.72 -12.64 -4.05
N LEU A 28 1.42 -11.92 -3.18
CA LEU A 28 1.67 -10.50 -3.37
C LEU A 28 2.74 -10.22 -4.44
N PRO A 29 2.61 -9.12 -5.19
CA PRO A 29 3.62 -8.69 -6.14
C PRO A 29 4.92 -8.30 -5.42
N TYR A 30 6.05 -8.59 -6.05
CA TYR A 30 7.35 -8.00 -5.65
C TYR A 30 7.75 -6.86 -6.59
N VAL A 31 7.14 -6.77 -7.77
CA VAL A 31 7.34 -5.68 -8.73
C VAL A 31 5.99 -5.13 -9.17
N ILE A 32 5.90 -3.81 -9.24
CA ILE A 32 4.82 -3.10 -9.93
C ILE A 32 5.41 -2.21 -11.03
N THR A 33 4.72 -2.11 -12.15
CA THR A 33 5.09 -1.18 -13.22
C THR A 33 3.88 -0.43 -13.74
N TRP A 34 4.10 0.77 -14.26
CA TRP A 34 3.06 1.57 -14.89
C TRP A 34 3.63 2.58 -15.87
N SER A 35 2.78 3.13 -16.73
CA SER A 35 3.12 4.22 -17.63
C SER A 35 2.45 5.52 -17.18
N TYR A 36 3.19 6.62 -17.17
CA TYR A 36 2.70 7.96 -16.90
C TYR A 36 3.55 8.97 -17.68
N ASN A 37 2.92 9.96 -18.34
CA ASN A 37 3.63 10.93 -19.20
C ASN A 37 4.58 10.30 -20.23
N ASP A 38 4.14 9.21 -20.87
CA ASP A 38 4.92 8.44 -21.85
C ASP A 38 6.23 7.85 -21.30
N MET A 39 6.42 7.87 -19.98
CA MET A 39 7.50 7.22 -19.27
C MET A 39 6.99 5.97 -18.56
N ASN A 40 7.81 4.93 -18.54
CA ASN A 40 7.55 3.74 -17.74
C ASN A 40 8.25 3.85 -16.39
N HIS A 41 7.51 3.51 -15.35
CA HIS A 41 7.94 3.55 -13.96
C HIS A 41 7.88 2.15 -13.37
N ARG A 42 8.70 1.91 -12.35
CA ARG A 42 8.85 0.61 -11.70
C ARG A 42 9.20 0.79 -10.24
N ILE A 43 8.55 0.01 -9.39
CA ILE A 43 8.95 -0.19 -7.99
C ILE A 43 9.12 -1.70 -7.76
N GLU A 44 10.18 -2.05 -7.05
CA GLU A 44 10.50 -3.43 -6.67
C GLU A 44 10.81 -3.49 -5.17
N ASP A 45 10.26 -4.50 -4.50
CA ASP A 45 10.61 -4.85 -3.12
C ASP A 45 10.54 -6.37 -2.97
N ILE A 46 11.67 -6.98 -2.61
CA ILE A 46 11.77 -8.43 -2.40
C ILE A 46 10.87 -8.91 -1.24
N ASN A 47 10.52 -8.01 -0.31
CA ASN A 47 9.60 -8.28 0.79
C ASN A 47 8.12 -8.12 0.39
N LYS A 48 7.84 -7.99 -0.91
CA LYS A 48 6.51 -7.80 -1.50
C LYS A 48 5.91 -6.40 -1.29
N LEU A 49 4.86 -6.14 -2.04
CA LEU A 49 4.13 -4.88 -2.12
C LEU A 49 2.62 -5.14 -2.03
N VAL A 50 1.86 -4.24 -1.40
CA VAL A 50 0.40 -4.15 -1.55
C VAL A 50 0.08 -2.82 -2.25
N PRO A 51 -0.14 -2.85 -3.57
CA PRO A 51 -0.44 -1.65 -4.35
C PRO A 51 -1.94 -1.47 -4.61
N LEU A 52 -2.39 -0.23 -4.69
CA LEU A 52 -3.73 0.14 -5.15
C LEU A 52 -3.68 1.41 -5.98
N VAL A 53 -4.05 1.33 -7.26
CA VAL A 53 -4.29 2.53 -8.08
C VAL A 53 -5.54 3.22 -7.56
N LEU A 54 -5.44 4.51 -7.23
CA LEU A 54 -6.53 5.28 -6.65
C LEU A 54 -7.58 5.66 -7.71
N LYS A 55 -8.80 5.97 -7.25
CA LYS A 55 -9.94 6.32 -8.13
C LYS A 55 -9.73 7.55 -9.00
N ASP A 56 -8.82 8.44 -8.62
CA ASP A 56 -8.44 9.59 -9.47
C ASP A 56 -7.52 9.21 -10.63
N SER A 57 -7.06 7.95 -10.67
CA SER A 57 -6.13 7.39 -11.67
C SER A 57 -4.83 8.18 -11.82
N GLN A 58 -4.44 8.92 -10.79
CA GLN A 58 -3.24 9.77 -10.76
C GLN A 58 -2.28 9.40 -9.63
N HIS A 59 -2.79 8.65 -8.64
CA HIS A 59 -2.03 8.24 -7.48
C HIS A 59 -2.09 6.72 -7.28
N ILE A 60 -1.09 6.21 -6.57
CA ILE A 60 -0.99 4.80 -6.17
C ILE A 60 -0.73 4.79 -4.66
N ALA A 61 -1.58 4.08 -3.91
CA ALA A 61 -1.26 3.69 -2.55
C ALA A 61 -0.35 2.46 -2.59
N ILE A 62 0.71 2.46 -1.78
CA ILE A 62 1.66 1.35 -1.71
C ILE A 62 1.93 1.06 -0.25
N ILE A 63 1.76 -0.19 0.16
CA ILE A 63 2.38 -0.75 1.35
C ILE A 63 3.61 -1.55 0.92
N GLN A 64 4.77 -1.21 1.47
CA GLN A 64 6.02 -1.93 1.28
C GLN A 64 6.23 -2.92 2.41
N ALA A 65 6.86 -4.06 2.08
CA ALA A 65 7.22 -5.11 3.03
C ALA A 65 6.08 -5.45 4.01
N PRO A 66 4.87 -5.83 3.53
CA PRO A 66 3.77 -6.22 4.40
C PRO A 66 4.24 -7.31 5.37
N TYR A 67 3.83 -7.20 6.64
CA TYR A 67 4.18 -8.11 7.74
C TYR A 67 5.64 -8.08 8.23
N ASN A 68 6.53 -7.28 7.63
CA ASN A 68 7.90 -7.08 8.14
C ASN A 68 7.96 -5.90 9.13
N LYS A 69 8.17 -6.18 10.42
CA LYS A 69 8.16 -5.16 11.50
C LYS A 69 9.17 -4.02 11.35
N GLU A 70 10.26 -4.24 10.64
CA GLU A 70 11.34 -3.25 10.50
C GLU A 70 11.22 -2.44 9.21
N LEU A 71 10.74 -3.08 8.14
CA LEU A 71 10.71 -2.50 6.80
C LEU A 71 9.32 -2.00 6.38
N ASN A 72 8.26 -2.38 7.09
CA ASN A 72 6.89 -2.06 6.71
C ASN A 72 6.62 -0.56 6.71
N LYS A 73 6.22 -0.04 5.54
CA LYS A 73 5.92 1.37 5.33
C LYS A 73 4.77 1.53 4.36
N ALA A 74 4.03 2.63 4.47
CA ALA A 74 2.96 2.95 3.52
C ALA A 74 3.08 4.37 2.98
N TYR A 75 2.78 4.52 1.69
CA TYR A 75 2.88 5.79 0.97
C TYR A 75 1.73 5.96 -0.01
N ILE A 76 1.40 7.21 -0.30
CA ILE A 76 0.78 7.57 -1.58
C ILE A 76 1.87 8.16 -2.46
N ILE A 77 2.02 7.62 -3.67
CA ILE A 77 2.84 8.20 -4.73
C ILE A 77 1.97 8.81 -5.83
N ASN A 78 2.49 9.78 -6.55
CA ASN A 78 1.90 10.26 -7.79
C ASN A 78 2.33 9.40 -9.00
N GLY A 79 1.76 9.69 -10.17
CA GLY A 79 2.09 8.99 -11.41
C GLY A 79 3.56 9.04 -11.82
N ASP A 80 4.35 10.03 -11.37
CA ASP A 80 5.79 10.08 -11.63
C ASP A 80 6.61 9.22 -10.63
N GLY A 81 5.96 8.58 -9.65
CA GLY A 81 6.62 7.79 -8.61
C GLY A 81 7.06 8.59 -7.37
N ASN A 82 6.75 9.89 -7.31
CA ASN A 82 7.13 10.73 -6.19
C ASN A 82 6.16 10.53 -5.01
N VAL A 83 6.70 10.43 -3.79
CA VAL A 83 5.89 10.35 -2.58
C VAL A 83 5.15 11.67 -2.34
N VAL A 84 3.83 11.60 -2.33
CA VAL A 84 2.93 12.71 -1.98
C VAL A 84 2.62 12.68 -0.49
N TRP A 85 2.38 11.48 0.05
CA TRP A 85 2.08 11.26 1.46
C TRP A 85 2.88 10.08 2.00
N ASN A 86 3.60 10.29 3.10
CA ASN A 86 4.20 9.21 3.88
C ASN A 86 3.25 8.85 5.04
N LEU A 87 2.45 7.79 4.86
CA LEU A 87 1.44 7.40 5.85
C LEU A 87 2.09 6.93 7.15
N THR A 88 3.27 6.31 7.08
CA THR A 88 4.02 5.90 8.28
C THR A 88 4.32 7.10 9.17
N ASP A 89 4.79 8.20 8.60
CA ASP A 89 5.09 9.42 9.37
C ASP A 89 3.81 10.14 9.82
N LEU A 90 2.77 10.15 8.99
CA LEU A 90 1.49 10.76 9.34
C LEU A 90 0.81 10.03 10.50
N LEU A 91 0.86 8.70 10.53
CA LEU A 91 0.26 7.91 11.60
C LEU A 91 0.99 8.15 12.93
N LYS A 92 2.34 8.17 12.90
CA LYS A 92 3.17 8.56 14.06
C LYS A 92 2.80 9.94 14.57
N LYS A 93 2.71 10.93 13.68
CA LYS A 93 2.48 12.33 14.07
C LYS A 93 1.05 12.64 14.50
N GLN A 94 0.06 12.11 13.78
CA GLN A 94 -1.36 12.46 13.98
C GLN A 94 -2.05 11.59 15.03
N LYS A 95 -1.54 10.37 15.29
CA LYS A 95 -2.13 9.41 16.23
C LYS A 95 -1.20 9.00 17.37
N ASP A 96 0.01 9.57 17.45
CA ASP A 96 1.02 9.25 18.47
C ASP A 96 1.34 7.74 18.57
N LEU A 97 1.33 7.06 17.41
CA LEU A 97 1.59 5.63 17.32
C LEU A 97 3.02 5.35 16.91
N ASN A 98 3.76 4.62 17.74
CA ASN A 98 5.17 4.27 17.45
C ASN A 98 5.38 2.82 16.99
N GLN A 99 4.37 1.97 17.16
CA GLN A 99 4.42 0.55 16.79
C GLN A 99 3.12 0.14 16.10
N PHE A 100 3.22 -0.20 14.82
CA PHE A 100 2.10 -0.66 14.00
C PHE A 100 2.63 -1.35 12.74
N LEU A 101 1.76 -2.10 12.06
CA LEU A 101 2.04 -2.75 10.79
C LEU A 101 0.89 -2.52 9.82
N PHE A 102 1.15 -1.94 8.65
CA PHE A 102 0.21 -1.91 7.54
C PHE A 102 0.05 -3.30 6.93
N SER A 103 -1.20 -3.73 6.76
CA SER A 103 -1.54 -5.05 6.21
C SER A 103 -2.22 -4.97 4.84
N ASP A 104 -3.11 -3.99 4.62
CA ASP A 104 -3.87 -3.90 3.38
C ASP A 104 -4.38 -2.46 3.11
N VAL A 105 -4.79 -2.18 1.87
CA VAL A 105 -5.38 -0.92 1.43
C VAL A 105 -6.43 -1.16 0.35
N TYR A 106 -7.66 -0.68 0.59
CA TYR A 106 -8.76 -0.73 -0.38
C TYR A 106 -9.87 0.27 -0.07
N TYR A 107 -10.85 0.38 -0.96
CA TYR A 107 -11.99 1.27 -0.77
C TYR A 107 -13.14 0.60 0.00
N ILE A 108 -13.67 1.30 1.00
CA ILE A 108 -14.88 0.91 1.74
C ILE A 108 -15.87 2.05 1.65
N ASN A 109 -17.07 1.83 1.10
CA ASN A 109 -18.09 2.87 0.91
C ASN A 109 -17.54 4.16 0.26
N ASN A 110 -16.69 4.01 -0.76
CA ASN A 110 -15.94 5.09 -1.42
C ASN A 110 -14.82 5.77 -0.63
N SER A 111 -14.63 5.49 0.65
CA SER A 111 -13.46 5.96 1.42
C SER A 111 -12.23 5.09 1.19
N LEU A 112 -11.06 5.71 1.03
CA LEU A 112 -9.78 4.99 0.96
C LEU A 112 -9.37 4.57 2.36
N CYS A 113 -9.32 3.26 2.62
CA CYS A 113 -9.04 2.72 3.94
C CYS A 113 -7.71 1.98 3.95
N PHE A 114 -6.90 2.26 4.97
CA PHE A 114 -5.71 1.47 5.29
C PHE A 114 -5.99 0.60 6.51
N PHE A 115 -5.50 -0.62 6.46
CA PHE A 115 -5.58 -1.60 7.53
C PHE A 115 -4.23 -1.68 8.23
N VAL A 116 -4.28 -1.65 9.57
CA VAL A 116 -3.10 -1.66 10.42
C VAL A 116 -3.30 -2.58 11.61
N VAL A 117 -2.25 -3.31 11.96
CA VAL A 117 -2.19 -4.09 13.20
C VAL A 117 -1.48 -3.26 14.26
N ILE A 118 -2.13 -3.05 15.40
CA ILE A 118 -1.58 -2.32 16.55
C ILE A 118 -1.76 -3.22 17.78
N SER A 119 -0.67 -3.58 18.45
CA SER A 119 -0.70 -4.46 19.64
C SER A 119 -1.49 -5.75 19.44
N ASN A 120 -1.35 -6.39 18.27
CA ASN A 120 -2.07 -7.61 17.84
C ASN A 120 -3.59 -7.45 17.68
N ILE A 121 -4.08 -6.22 17.54
CA ILE A 121 -5.47 -5.92 17.21
C ILE A 121 -5.50 -5.28 15.83
N ASP A 122 -6.41 -5.75 14.98
CA ASP A 122 -6.62 -5.20 13.65
C ASP A 122 -7.46 -3.93 13.74
N TYR A 123 -6.97 -2.87 13.11
CA TYR A 123 -7.65 -1.59 12.96
C TYR A 123 -7.70 -1.21 11.49
N ARG A 124 -8.61 -0.30 11.18
CA ARG A 124 -8.60 0.45 9.93
C ARG A 124 -8.75 1.93 10.20
N PHE A 125 -8.29 2.75 9.27
CA PHE A 125 -8.58 4.17 9.25
C PHE A 125 -8.85 4.63 7.82
N GLU A 126 -9.70 5.64 7.69
CA GLU A 126 -9.91 6.33 6.42
C GLU A 126 -8.81 7.37 6.19
N PHE A 127 -8.32 7.48 4.96
CA PHE A 127 -7.33 8.48 4.57
C PHE A 127 -7.91 9.48 3.58
N ASN A 128 -7.78 10.77 3.89
CA ASN A 128 -8.20 11.84 3.00
C ASN A 128 -7.02 12.30 2.13
N LEU A 129 -7.06 11.91 0.85
CA LEU A 129 -5.99 12.20 -0.12
C LEU A 129 -5.71 13.70 -0.30
N CYS A 130 -6.74 14.55 -0.25
CA CYS A 130 -6.60 15.99 -0.50
C CYS A 130 -5.94 16.73 0.67
N THR A 131 -6.16 16.26 1.90
CA THR A 131 -5.74 16.96 3.12
C THR A 131 -4.61 16.27 3.86
N GLY A 132 -4.32 15.01 3.55
CA GLY A 132 -3.38 14.18 4.30
C GLY A 132 -3.89 13.78 5.69
N LYS A 133 -5.18 13.97 5.98
CA LYS A 133 -5.77 13.64 7.28
C LYS A 133 -5.94 12.13 7.43
N VAL A 134 -5.46 11.62 8.57
CA VAL A 134 -5.71 10.26 9.04
C VAL A 134 -6.98 10.27 9.90
N GLY A 135 -7.99 9.52 9.48
CA GLY A 135 -9.25 9.32 10.20
C GLY A 135 -9.07 8.57 11.52
N ASP A 136 -10.15 8.29 12.21
CA ASP A 136 -10.09 7.55 13.47
C ASP A 136 -9.75 6.08 13.24
N LEU A 137 -9.09 5.48 14.24
CA LEU A 137 -8.77 4.07 14.24
C LEU A 137 -10.00 3.32 14.71
N ILE A 138 -10.55 2.51 13.82
CA ILE A 138 -11.74 1.69 14.05
C ILE A 138 -11.25 0.24 14.09
N GLU A 139 -11.49 -0.45 15.21
CA GLU A 139 -11.19 -1.87 15.32
C GLU A 139 -11.94 -2.65 14.21
N SER A 140 -11.21 -3.53 13.52
CA SER A 140 -11.72 -4.38 12.46
C SER A 140 -11.59 -5.82 12.94
N LYS A 141 -12.68 -6.59 12.90
CA LYS A 141 -12.71 -8.01 13.26
C LYS A 141 -12.97 -8.87 12.04
#